data_AF-A0A920FAK9-F1
#
_entry.id   AF-A0A920FAK9-F1
#
_cell.length_a   1.000
_cell.length_b   1.000
_cell.length_c   1.000
_cell.angle_alpha   90.00
_cell.angle_beta   90.00
_cell.angle_gamma   90.00
#
_symmetry.space_group_name_H-M   'P 1'
#
loop_
_entity.id
_entity.type
_entity.pdbx_description
1 polymer ?
#
loop_
_entity_poly.entity_id
_entity_poly.type
_entity_poly.pdbx_seq_one_letter_code
_entity_poly.pdbx_strand_id
1 'polypeptide(L)'
;MKGAVSRIEKFALVIITEDGCRGEYVTHWCSTPSTCAQTKTLAPKLIGRHAEEREGIYDDMKRELGNLIIWDGAIDIALWDWAGKQLDCSVSVLLGGYRKNYQLMLVHTMEIEMVVLIQRSFCRLCRALFRFGIPCI
;
A
#
# COMPACT_ATOMS: atom_id res chain seq x y z
N MET A 1 31.63 10.97 -16.57
CA MET A 1 31.35 9.74 -15.80
C MET A 1 30.32 8.93 -16.58
N LYS A 2 30.55 7.63 -16.80
CA LYS A 2 29.54 6.75 -17.40
C LYS A 2 28.41 6.55 -16.38
N GLY A 3 27.15 6.59 -16.82
CA GLY A 3 26.01 6.34 -15.95
C GLY A 3 26.08 4.95 -15.30
N ALA A 4 25.61 4.84 -14.07
CA ALA A 4 25.47 3.58 -13.35
C ALA A 4 23.99 3.23 -13.21
N VAL A 5 23.64 1.97 -13.44
CA VAL A 5 22.27 1.45 -13.26
C VAL A 5 22.23 0.69 -11.94
N SER A 6 21.24 0.99 -11.11
CA SER A 6 20.97 0.28 -9.86
C SER A 6 19.56 -0.29 -9.87
N ARG A 7 19.43 -1.57 -9.48
CA ARG A 7 18.12 -2.20 -9.28
C ARG A 7 17.58 -1.81 -7.91
N ILE A 8 16.39 -1.24 -7.87
CA ILE A 8 15.69 -0.89 -6.63
C ILE A 8 14.49 -1.82 -6.49
N GLU A 9 14.39 -2.51 -5.36
CA GLU A 9 13.24 -3.37 -5.06
C GLU A 9 12.20 -2.59 -4.26
N LYS A 10 10.94 -2.69 -4.71
CA LYS A 10 9.78 -2.11 -4.05
C LYS A 10 8.81 -3.21 -3.64
N PHE A 11 8.01 -3.00 -2.60
CA PHE A 11 6.97 -3.96 -2.20
C PHE A 11 5.58 -3.31 -2.18
N ALA A 12 4.57 -4.14 -2.36
CA ALA A 12 3.18 -3.78 -2.16
C ALA A 12 2.59 -4.66 -1.06
N LEU A 13 1.58 -4.15 -0.36
CA LEU A 13 0.77 -4.96 0.54
C LEU A 13 -0.69 -4.95 0.14
N VAL A 14 -1.35 -6.02 0.55
CA VAL A 14 -2.76 -6.24 0.38
C VAL A 14 -3.31 -6.80 1.70
N ILE A 15 -4.31 -6.15 2.25
CA ILE A 15 -5.08 -6.62 3.41
C ILE A 15 -6.41 -7.11 2.88
N ILE A 16 -6.82 -8.32 3.26
CA ILE A 16 -8.09 -8.92 2.86
C ILE A 16 -8.83 -9.29 4.14
N THR A 17 -10.06 -8.84 4.27
CA THR A 17 -10.97 -9.18 5.38
C THR A 17 -11.87 -10.36 4.99
N GLU A 18 -12.50 -10.99 5.98
CA GLU A 18 -13.32 -12.20 5.78
C GLU A 18 -14.51 -12.00 4.84
N ASP A 19 -15.04 -10.78 4.78
CA ASP A 19 -16.10 -10.36 3.86
C ASP A 19 -15.62 -10.16 2.41
N GLY A 20 -14.33 -10.39 2.15
CA GLY A 20 -13.71 -10.27 0.83
C GLY A 20 -13.34 -8.84 0.44
N CYS A 21 -13.57 -7.85 1.31
CA CYS A 21 -13.09 -6.50 1.09
C CYS A 21 -11.56 -6.46 1.18
N ARG A 22 -10.95 -5.54 0.42
CA ARG A 22 -9.51 -5.49 0.22
C ARG A 22 -9.00 -4.06 0.29
N GLY A 23 -7.88 -3.85 0.98
CA GLY A 23 -7.11 -2.61 0.93
C GLY A 23 -5.69 -2.85 0.43
N GLU A 24 -5.14 -1.87 -0.28
CA GLU A 24 -3.88 -1.99 -0.97
C GLU A 24 -2.99 -0.76 -0.81
N TYR A 25 -1.68 -0.99 -0.83
CA TYR A 25 -0.71 0.08 -0.94
C TYR A 25 0.56 -0.37 -1.64
N VAL A 26 1.10 0.49 -2.52
CA VAL A 26 2.40 0.32 -3.16
C VAL A 26 3.39 1.28 -2.52
N THR A 27 4.44 0.74 -1.91
CA THR A 27 5.39 1.54 -1.16
C THR A 27 6.35 2.31 -2.08
N HIS A 28 6.63 3.57 -1.74
CA HIS A 28 7.51 4.46 -2.52
C HIS A 28 8.89 4.63 -1.85
N TRP A 29 9.18 5.83 -1.35
CA TRP A 29 10.52 6.25 -0.89
C TRP A 29 11.08 5.34 0.20
N CYS A 30 10.26 4.98 1.19
CA CYS A 30 10.66 4.16 2.34
C CYS A 30 10.60 2.65 2.09
N SER A 31 10.43 2.19 0.85
CA SER A 31 10.44 0.77 0.53
C SER A 31 11.87 0.24 0.47
N THR A 32 12.39 -0.17 1.62
CA THR A 32 13.70 -0.80 1.78
C THR A 32 13.50 -2.26 2.22
N PRO A 33 14.53 -3.12 2.11
CA PRO A 33 14.44 -4.46 2.67
C PRO A 33 14.12 -4.48 4.17
N SER A 34 14.60 -3.47 4.92
CA SER A 34 14.34 -3.34 6.36
C SER A 34 12.86 -3.06 6.64
N THR A 35 12.25 -2.13 5.92
CA THR A 35 10.82 -1.82 6.12
C THR A 35 9.94 -2.99 5.69
N CYS A 36 10.26 -3.66 4.58
CA CYS A 36 9.57 -4.89 4.17
C CYS A 36 9.64 -5.99 5.25
N ALA A 37 10.80 -6.20 5.87
CA ALA A 37 10.96 -7.16 6.97
C ALA A 37 10.12 -6.78 8.20
N GLN A 38 10.07 -5.49 8.54
CA GLN A 38 9.23 -4.97 9.62
C GLN A 38 7.73 -5.18 9.30
N THR A 39 7.27 -4.81 8.10
CA THR A 39 5.88 -5.05 7.68
C THR A 39 5.51 -6.54 7.81
N LYS A 40 6.40 -7.45 7.37
CA LYS A 40 6.19 -8.91 7.50
C LYS A 40 6.15 -9.38 8.95
N THR A 41 6.87 -8.72 9.85
CA THR A 41 6.89 -9.05 11.28
C THR A 41 5.59 -8.62 11.96
N LEU A 42 5.02 -7.49 11.54
CA LEU A 42 3.76 -6.96 12.09
C LEU A 42 2.52 -7.63 11.48
N ALA A 43 2.55 -8.03 10.21
CA ALA A 43 1.38 -8.53 9.49
C ALA A 43 0.62 -9.66 10.21
N PRO A 44 1.28 -10.66 10.85
CA PRO A 44 0.57 -11.69 11.61
C PRO A 44 -0.29 -11.15 12.77
N LYS A 45 0.01 -9.97 13.30
CA LYS A 45 -0.72 -9.34 14.42
C LYS A 45 -2.02 -8.68 13.99
N LEU A 46 -2.26 -8.56 12.69
CA LEU A 46 -3.56 -8.12 12.16
C LEU A 46 -4.61 -9.22 12.22
N ILE A 47 -4.19 -10.49 12.26
CA ILE A 47 -5.11 -11.62 12.24
C ILE A 47 -5.94 -11.65 13.53
N GLY A 48 -7.27 -11.77 13.38
CA GLY A 48 -8.21 -11.76 14.50
C GLY A 48 -8.54 -10.36 15.02
N ARG A 49 -8.05 -9.29 14.39
CA ARG A 49 -8.41 -7.91 14.73
C ARG A 49 -9.44 -7.36 13.76
N HIS A 50 -10.29 -6.45 14.26
CA HIS A 50 -11.22 -5.72 13.42
C HIS A 50 -10.47 -4.60 12.69
N ALA A 51 -10.56 -4.58 11.35
CA ALA A 51 -9.88 -3.57 10.53
C ALA A 51 -10.38 -2.13 10.76
N GLU A 52 -11.53 -1.96 11.43
CA GLU A 52 -12.05 -0.66 11.87
C GLU A 52 -11.25 -0.05 13.02
N GLU A 53 -10.57 -0.86 13.83
CA GLU A 53 -9.76 -0.44 14.99
C GLU A 53 -8.39 0.14 14.56
N ARG A 54 -8.36 0.92 13.47
CA ARG A 54 -7.12 1.41 12.83
C ARG A 54 -6.19 2.13 13.80
N GLU A 55 -6.73 2.98 14.67
CA GLU A 55 -5.94 3.72 15.67
C GLU A 55 -5.26 2.78 16.68
N GLY A 56 -6.01 1.80 17.22
CA GLY A 56 -5.45 0.79 18.12
C GLY A 56 -4.40 -0.09 17.43
N ILE A 57 -4.65 -0.47 16.18
CA ILE A 57 -3.69 -1.22 15.37
C ILE A 57 -2.39 -0.40 15.19
N TYR A 58 -2.51 0.88 14.85
CA TYR A 58 -1.39 1.78 14.67
C TYR A 58 -0.59 1.97 15.96
N ASP A 59 -1.27 2.21 17.08
CA ASP A 59 -0.62 2.41 18.38
C ASP A 59 0.13 1.17 18.86
N ASP A 60 -0.46 -0.02 18.70
CA ASP A 60 0.20 -1.28 19.02
C ASP A 60 1.45 -1.50 18.17
N MET A 61 1.36 -1.28 16.86
CA MET A 61 2.51 -1.40 15.95
C MET A 61 3.62 -0.42 16.31
N LYS A 62 3.25 0.82 16.63
CA LYS A 62 4.19 1.86 17.07
C LYS A 62 4.88 1.46 18.38
N ARG A 63 4.16 0.86 19.33
CA ARG A 63 4.72 0.40 20.60
C ARG A 63 5.74 -0.73 20.40
N GLU A 64 5.49 -1.62 19.44
CA GLU A 64 6.37 -2.77 19.17
C GLU A 64 7.66 -2.41 18.47
N LEU A 65 7.61 -1.46 17.55
CA LEU A 65 8.79 -1.05 16.76
C LEU A 65 9.60 0.06 17.44
N GLY A 66 9.00 0.76 18.41
CA GLY A 66 9.64 1.85 19.14
C GLY A 66 10.15 2.95 18.20
N ASN A 67 11.38 3.43 18.46
CA ASN A 67 12.02 4.51 17.69
C ASN A 67 12.80 4.00 16.46
N LEU A 68 12.72 2.71 16.12
CA LEU A 68 13.58 2.09 15.10
C LEU A 68 13.14 2.40 13.65
N ILE A 69 12.14 3.26 13.43
CA ILE A 69 11.67 3.56 12.09
C ILE A 69 11.13 4.97 11.92
N ILE A 70 11.66 5.63 10.89
CA ILE A 70 11.02 6.75 10.23
C ILE A 70 9.83 6.16 9.44
N TRP A 71 8.69 6.03 10.12
CA TRP A 71 7.35 5.77 9.54
C TRP A 71 7.28 4.70 8.43
N ASP A 72 6.92 3.46 8.78
CA ASP A 72 6.29 2.57 7.80
C ASP A 72 4.78 2.49 8.07
N GLY A 73 4.08 3.53 7.60
CA GLY A 73 2.61 3.57 7.58
C GLY A 73 2.01 2.70 6.49
N ALA A 74 2.73 1.71 5.95
CA ALA A 74 2.23 0.91 4.85
C ALA A 74 0.96 0.13 5.22
N ILE A 75 0.94 -0.49 6.41
CA ILE A 75 -0.26 -1.15 6.93
C ILE A 75 -1.40 -0.16 7.14
N ASP A 76 -1.12 1.00 7.73
CA ASP A 76 -2.12 2.05 7.96
C ASP A 76 -2.74 2.54 6.64
N ILE A 77 -1.92 2.83 5.63
CA ILE A 77 -2.41 3.28 4.31
C ILE A 77 -3.29 2.20 3.65
N ALA A 78 -2.90 0.92 3.73
CA ALA A 78 -3.74 -0.15 3.20
C ALA A 78 -5.06 -0.29 3.99
N LEU A 79 -5.05 -0.07 5.30
CA LEU A 79 -6.28 -0.03 6.10
C LEU A 79 -7.16 1.17 5.75
N TRP A 80 -6.58 2.31 5.38
CA TRP A 80 -7.34 3.46 4.86
C TRP A 80 -7.99 3.17 3.51
N ASP A 81 -7.27 2.54 2.58
CA ASP A 81 -7.83 2.13 1.29
C ASP A 81 -8.93 1.07 1.47
N TRP A 82 -8.72 0.10 2.36
CA TRP A 82 -9.75 -0.86 2.78
C TRP A 82 -10.99 -0.14 3.31
N ALA A 83 -10.83 0.82 4.22
CA ALA A 83 -11.95 1.54 4.84
C ALA A 83 -12.79 2.32 3.84
N GLY A 84 -12.13 2.96 2.87
CA GLY A 84 -12.80 3.63 1.76
C GLY A 84 -13.67 2.65 0.97
N LYS A 85 -13.10 1.49 0.63
CA LYS A 85 -13.83 0.43 -0.11
C LYS A 85 -14.96 -0.20 0.70
N GLN A 86 -14.75 -0.43 1.99
CA GLN A 86 -15.76 -0.96 2.91
C GLN A 86 -16.98 -0.03 3.01
N LEU A 87 -16.75 1.28 3.01
CA LEU A 87 -17.77 2.31 3.14
C LEU A 87 -18.22 2.89 1.79
N ASP A 88 -17.78 2.31 0.67
CA ASP A 88 -18.01 2.79 -0.69
C ASP A 88 -17.77 4.32 -0.86
N CYS A 89 -16.66 4.80 -0.30
CA CYS A 89 -16.30 6.21 -0.36
C CYS A 89 -14.79 6.42 -0.52
N SER A 90 -14.41 7.60 -1.00
CA SER A 90 -12.98 7.93 -1.11
C SER A 90 -12.36 8.19 0.27
N VAL A 91 -11.07 7.86 0.44
CA VAL A 91 -10.31 8.23 1.64
C VAL A 91 -10.36 9.74 1.91
N SER A 92 -10.40 10.58 0.87
CA SER A 92 -10.55 12.02 1.04
C SER A 92 -11.85 12.40 1.77
N VAL A 93 -12.94 11.66 1.56
CA VAL A 93 -14.21 11.89 2.26
C VAL A 93 -14.08 11.49 3.73
N LEU A 94 -13.44 10.36 4.01
CA LEU A 94 -13.16 9.93 5.38
C LEU A 94 -12.32 10.93 6.17
N LEU A 95 -11.42 11.66 5.50
CA LEU A 95 -10.57 12.69 6.10
C LEU A 95 -11.21 14.10 6.14
N GLY A 96 -12.51 14.22 5.85
CA GLY A 96 -13.25 15.50 5.96
C GLY A 96 -13.31 16.36 4.69
N GLY A 97 -12.90 15.82 3.54
CA GLY A 97 -13.24 16.29 2.19
C GLY A 97 -13.33 17.81 1.97
N TYR A 98 -12.21 18.50 1.76
CA TYR A 98 -12.20 19.96 1.59
C TYR A 98 -11.98 20.43 0.13
N ARG A 99 -11.01 19.85 -0.61
CA ARG A 99 -10.67 20.28 -1.98
C ARG A 99 -10.88 19.17 -2.99
N LYS A 100 -11.50 19.50 -4.13
CA LYS A 100 -11.75 18.58 -5.25
C LYS A 100 -10.83 18.80 -6.46
N ASN A 101 -10.18 19.96 -6.51
CA ASN A 101 -9.28 20.33 -7.61
C ASN A 101 -7.90 20.63 -7.04
N TYR A 102 -6.88 20.03 -7.64
CA TYR A 102 -5.48 20.23 -7.28
C TYR A 102 -4.74 20.87 -8.46
N GLN A 103 -4.05 21.98 -8.20
CA GLN A 103 -3.06 22.49 -9.13
C GLN A 103 -1.75 21.74 -8.87
N LEU A 104 -1.42 20.83 -9.78
CA LEU A 104 -0.15 20.12 -9.76
C LEU A 104 0.92 21.07 -10.29
N MET A 105 1.91 21.39 -9.45
CA MET A 105 3.14 22.02 -9.91
C MET A 105 4.11 20.92 -10.32
N LEU A 106 4.63 21.01 -11.54
CA LEU A 106 5.60 20.04 -12.05
C LEU A 106 6.94 20.30 -11.37
N VAL A 107 7.31 19.44 -10.42
CA VAL A 107 8.65 19.44 -9.84
C VAL A 107 9.57 18.76 -10.86
N HIS A 108 10.56 19.47 -11.39
CA HIS A 108 11.54 18.88 -12.30
C HIS A 108 12.38 17.85 -11.53
N THR A 109 12.04 16.58 -11.68
CA THR A 109 12.84 15.46 -11.17
C THR A 109 13.96 15.19 -12.17
N MET A 110 15.21 15.39 -11.77
CA MET A 110 16.34 14.82 -12.52
C MET A 110 16.12 13.31 -12.66
N GLU A 111 16.26 12.79 -13.87
CA GLU A 111 16.01 11.40 -14.24
C GLU A 111 16.81 10.43 -13.34
N ILE A 112 16.15 9.93 -12.31
CA ILE A 112 16.30 8.53 -11.96
C ILE A 112 15.20 7.88 -12.79
N GLU A 113 15.58 7.18 -13.86
CA GLU A 113 14.64 6.32 -14.59
C GLU A 113 14.00 5.36 -13.60
N MET A 114 12.83 5.74 -13.09
CA MET A 114 11.85 4.81 -12.58
C MET A 114 11.39 4.04 -13.81
N VAL A 115 12.10 2.96 -14.15
CA VAL A 115 11.55 1.89 -14.98
C VAL A 115 10.48 1.20 -14.14
N VAL A 116 9.40 1.95 -13.91
CA VAL A 116 8.09 1.41 -13.65
C VAL A 116 7.69 0.82 -14.98
N LEU A 117 7.97 -0.46 -15.17
CA LEU A 117 7.23 -1.31 -16.09
C LEU A 117 5.77 -1.40 -15.57
N ILE A 118 5.04 -0.27 -15.58
CA ILE A 118 3.62 -0.32 -15.89
C ILE A 118 3.63 -0.66 -17.37
N GLN A 119 3.71 -1.96 -17.66
CA GLN A 119 3.23 -2.46 -18.93
C GLN A 119 1.83 -1.87 -19.08
N ARG A 120 1.68 -0.96 -20.04
CA ARG A 120 0.41 -0.59 -20.66
C ARG A 120 -0.24 -1.87 -21.15
N SER A 121 -0.91 -2.64 -20.26
CA SER A 121 -1.82 -3.78 -20.54
C SER A 121 -2.26 -4.51 -19.26
N PHE A 122 -2.72 -3.80 -18.23
CA PHE A 122 -3.58 -4.37 -17.17
C PHE A 122 -4.52 -3.21 -16.76
N CYS A 123 -5.84 -3.20 -16.92
CA CYS A 123 -6.78 -4.26 -17.22
C CYS A 123 -8.11 -3.63 -17.72
N ARG A 124 -8.50 -3.84 -18.98
CA ARG A 124 -9.94 -3.92 -19.37
C ARG A 124 -10.50 -5.32 -19.10
N LEU A 125 -9.66 -6.22 -18.56
CA LEU A 125 -9.88 -7.65 -18.44
C LEU A 125 -10.16 -8.11 -17.00
N CYS A 126 -10.62 -7.22 -16.11
CA CYS A 126 -11.32 -7.61 -14.87
C CYS A 126 -12.68 -8.29 -15.16
N ARG A 127 -12.87 -8.91 -16.34
CA ARG A 127 -14.15 -9.44 -16.80
C ARG A 127 -14.11 -10.86 -17.36
N ALA A 128 -12.98 -11.58 -17.37
CA ALA A 128 -12.92 -12.88 -18.07
C ALA A 128 -12.19 -14.05 -17.39
N LEU A 129 -11.28 -13.85 -16.43
CA LEU A 129 -10.44 -14.95 -15.93
C LEU A 129 -10.88 -15.53 -14.57
N PHE A 130 -12.16 -15.35 -14.26
CA PHE A 130 -12.90 -16.11 -13.24
C PHE A 130 -13.39 -17.48 -13.76
N ARG A 131 -12.67 -18.14 -14.70
CA ARG A 131 -13.24 -19.34 -15.37
C ARG A 131 -12.47 -20.65 -15.32
N PHE A 132 -11.22 -20.73 -14.86
CA PHE A 132 -10.60 -22.06 -14.67
C PHE A 132 -9.62 -22.10 -13.49
N GLY A 133 -10.13 -22.62 -12.37
CA GLY A 133 -9.48 -23.49 -11.38
C GLY A 133 -8.02 -23.25 -10.96
N ILE A 134 -7.87 -22.83 -9.70
CA ILE A 134 -6.90 -23.27 -8.65
C ILE A 134 -6.11 -24.56 -9.07
N PRO A 135 -4.77 -24.67 -8.87
CA PRO A 135 -4.21 -24.69 -7.52
C PRO A 135 -2.87 -23.99 -7.22
N CYS A 136 -2.78 -23.72 -5.92
CA CYS A 136 -1.62 -23.31 -5.13
C CYS A 136 -0.36 -24.15 -5.38
N ILE A 137 0.79 -23.50 -5.34
CA ILE A 137 2.02 -23.88 -4.60
C ILE A 137 2.72 -22.58 -4.20
#